data_AF-A0A9E4TB52-F1
#
_entry.id   AF-A0A9E4TB52-F1
#
_cell.length_a   1.000
_cell.length_b   1.000
_cell.length_c   1.000
_cell.angle_alpha   90.00
_cell.angle_beta   90.00
_cell.angle_gamma   90.00
#
_symmetry.space_group_name_H-M   'P 1'
#
loop_
_entity.id
_entity.type
_entity.pdbx_description
1 polymer ?
#
loop_
_entity_poly.entity_id
_entity_poly.type
_entity_poly.pdbx_seq_one_letter_code
_entity_poly.pdbx_strand_id
1 'polypeptide(L)'
;MTFAFAFAIACSGGGSDSDDSFAFLAEVERGSDESGFGRPGAPGASAAAATPAPAATAAPAAAFAQESVQKSAGDSSGESRDSSNSFGVVTTGTSGGSASLENEIAAATEGRVIVRTADLGINVDSITESLDDISKMAVAAGGWVVSSVQSRQFQGSISIRVPADRFDDVIEQLKDLAAKVNFVTTRSEDFTEEFTDVTARAQTLRDTLGALRTLYDRADSVEDAITIQKEITNVQSDLESLEARLTFLSQSSAFSFISVALESVPIELDIDAGDDIAAAVGHRVTYRAKFTPPEDMEDFVVTWNFGDGSREQSTDRIAPTGNGEEVITAPIIHVFDRDEDSPFIVTVELRGTGDAGIAEGDDTLVTTVSRLPVIEVFAGENQIVEAGSEVDLSASFNRPEGVSEISYSWNFGDGSAPVEGNFADSDTAVQVDTTHTYSNFRPNPYVVSLTVTGQTEVGEVEVTGELLVFVRETIGVKATDLDAGSTVRDAVRTLQSVGVFLAKAGLWLLILSPAWLIGGVIVFVLIRRRSAIRIPRRSAD
;
A
#
# COMPACT_ATOMS: atom_id res chain seq x y z
N MET A 1 31.24 12.45 13.37
CA MET A 1 30.01 13.24 13.19
C MET A 1 28.85 12.30 13.46
N THR A 2 28.33 12.36 14.69
CA THR A 2 27.33 11.44 15.22
C THR A 2 26.40 12.31 16.06
N PHE A 3 25.16 12.47 15.64
CA PHE A 3 24.13 13.18 16.41
C PHE A 3 23.22 12.15 17.07
N ALA A 4 23.27 12.10 18.39
CA ALA A 4 22.27 11.47 19.23
C ALA A 4 21.49 12.59 19.93
N PHE A 5 20.16 12.62 19.76
CA PHE A 5 19.28 13.52 20.49
C PHE A 5 18.32 12.69 21.33
N ALA A 6 18.50 12.78 22.65
CA ALA A 6 17.53 12.35 23.65
C ALA A 6 16.50 13.46 23.86
N PHE A 7 15.22 13.10 23.99
CA PHE A 7 14.18 14.02 24.43
C PHE A 7 13.54 13.51 25.72
N ALA A 8 13.62 14.35 26.75
CA ALA A 8 13.08 14.12 28.08
C ALA A 8 11.59 14.47 28.15
N ILE A 9 10.84 13.66 28.90
CA ILE A 9 9.44 13.90 29.25
C ILE A 9 9.42 14.69 30.57
N ALA A 10 8.81 15.88 30.56
CA ALA A 10 8.58 16.69 31.74
C ALA A 10 7.09 16.67 32.10
N CYS A 11 6.77 16.23 33.32
CA CYS A 11 5.46 16.39 33.94
C CYS A 11 5.29 17.83 34.47
N SER A 12 4.11 18.41 34.26
CA SER A 12 3.63 19.58 35.02
C SER A 12 2.11 19.48 35.12
N GLY A 13 1.58 19.58 36.33
CA GLY A 13 0.16 19.56 36.63
C GLY A 13 -0.34 20.87 37.20
N GLY A 14 -1.66 21.09 37.12
CA GLY A 14 -2.42 21.92 38.06
C GLY A 14 -3.33 22.98 37.43
N GLY A 15 -4.65 22.85 37.67
CA GLY A 15 -5.47 23.95 38.20
C GLY A 15 -6.57 24.58 37.32
N SER A 16 -7.82 24.16 37.59
CA SER A 16 -9.10 24.92 37.78
C SER A 16 -9.58 26.04 36.85
N ASP A 17 -10.88 25.91 36.55
CA ASP A 17 -11.94 26.91 36.28
C ASP A 17 -11.87 27.83 35.05
N SER A 18 -12.83 27.66 34.14
CA SER A 18 -13.88 28.68 33.90
C SER A 18 -14.99 28.12 32.98
N ASP A 19 -16.23 28.37 33.40
CA ASP A 19 -17.46 28.23 32.63
C ASP A 19 -17.42 29.01 31.30
N ASP A 20 -17.97 28.44 30.23
CA ASP A 20 -18.97 29.18 29.46
C ASP A 20 -19.85 28.27 28.55
N SER A 21 -21.13 28.35 28.86
CA SER A 21 -22.33 28.26 28.02
C SER A 21 -22.23 27.78 26.56
N PHE A 22 -23.06 26.78 26.20
CA PHE A 22 -24.00 26.90 25.08
C PHE A 22 -25.10 25.82 25.20
N ALA A 23 -26.33 26.27 25.45
CA ALA A 23 -27.53 25.47 25.35
C ALA A 23 -28.05 25.51 23.90
N PHE A 24 -28.43 24.37 23.34
CA PHE A 24 -29.39 24.31 22.25
C PHE A 24 -30.39 23.17 22.47
N LEU A 25 -31.62 23.48 22.09
CA LEU A 25 -32.90 22.89 22.47
C LEU A 25 -33.27 21.61 21.70
N ALA A 26 -34.30 20.95 22.26
CA ALA A 26 -35.32 20.11 21.63
C ALA A 26 -34.98 18.62 21.46
N GLU A 27 -35.85 17.63 21.71
CA GLU A 27 -37.27 17.57 22.11
C GLU A 27 -37.68 16.07 22.15
N VAL A 28 -38.73 15.69 22.89
CA VAL A 28 -39.56 14.45 22.78
C VAL A 28 -38.88 13.09 23.10
N GLU A 29 -39.43 12.15 23.88
CA GLU A 29 -40.75 11.96 24.50
C GLU A 29 -40.64 11.00 25.70
N ARG A 30 -41.54 11.16 26.67
CA ARG A 30 -41.81 10.19 27.75
C ARG A 30 -42.83 9.15 27.27
N GLY A 31 -42.62 7.89 27.64
CA GLY A 31 -43.67 6.87 27.71
C GLY A 31 -43.43 6.01 28.95
N SER A 32 -44.39 6.02 29.87
CA SER A 32 -44.36 5.32 31.16
C SER A 32 -45.21 4.04 31.14
N ASP A 33 -44.95 3.22 32.16
CA ASP A 33 -45.82 2.22 32.77
C ASP A 33 -45.88 0.82 32.12
N GLU A 34 -45.41 -0.19 32.87
CA GLU A 34 -46.32 -1.19 33.43
C GLU A 34 -45.64 -2.09 34.48
N SER A 35 -46.44 -2.46 35.46
CA SER A 35 -46.17 -3.21 36.69
C SER A 35 -46.27 -4.74 36.51
N GLY A 36 -45.53 -5.54 37.29
CA GLY A 36 -45.96 -6.92 37.57
C GLY A 36 -44.96 -7.91 38.17
N PHE A 37 -45.26 -8.36 39.40
CA PHE A 37 -44.99 -9.68 40.01
C PHE A 37 -43.60 -10.08 40.57
N GLY A 38 -43.57 -10.24 41.91
CA GLY A 38 -43.50 -11.59 42.53
C GLY A 38 -42.13 -12.31 42.68
N ARG A 39 -41.51 -12.17 43.86
CA ARG A 39 -40.46 -12.97 44.55
C ARG A 39 -40.62 -14.53 44.51
N PRO A 40 -39.69 -15.37 45.08
CA PRO A 40 -38.25 -15.23 45.38
C PRO A 40 -37.38 -16.50 45.09
N GLY A 41 -36.05 -16.38 45.11
CA GLY A 41 -35.11 -17.50 45.24
C GLY A 41 -33.67 -17.03 45.53
N ALA A 42 -33.15 -17.31 46.73
CA ALA A 42 -31.80 -16.97 47.21
C ALA A 42 -30.76 -18.04 46.78
N PRO A 43 -29.46 -18.02 47.19
CA PRO A 43 -28.63 -16.95 47.80
C PRO A 43 -27.20 -16.80 47.16
N GLY A 44 -26.53 -15.69 47.47
CA GLY A 44 -25.11 -15.67 47.91
C GLY A 44 -23.96 -15.81 46.91
N ALA A 45 -23.22 -14.72 46.67
CA ALA A 45 -21.74 -14.61 46.65
C ALA A 45 -21.36 -13.19 46.19
N SER A 46 -21.12 -12.24 47.09
CA SER A 46 -19.78 -11.76 47.48
C SER A 46 -18.81 -11.60 46.30
N ALA A 47 -18.79 -10.40 45.70
CA ALA A 47 -17.75 -9.97 44.77
C ALA A 47 -16.44 -9.76 45.54
N ALA A 48 -15.51 -10.71 45.39
CA ALA A 48 -14.15 -10.59 45.88
C ALA A 48 -13.28 -9.88 44.83
N ALA A 49 -12.56 -8.86 45.29
CA ALA A 49 -11.59 -8.09 44.54
C ALA A 49 -10.50 -8.99 43.94
N ALA A 50 -10.28 -8.87 42.63
CA ALA A 50 -9.19 -9.52 41.92
C ALA A 50 -7.85 -8.89 42.35
N THR A 51 -6.98 -9.71 42.92
CA THR A 51 -5.57 -9.39 43.19
C THR A 51 -4.75 -9.92 42.01
N PRO A 52 -3.89 -9.13 41.36
CA PRO A 52 -3.02 -9.65 40.31
C PRO A 52 -1.85 -10.46 40.91
N ALA A 53 -1.61 -11.63 40.33
CA ALA A 53 -0.53 -12.56 40.65
C ALA A 53 0.86 -11.99 40.24
N PRO A 54 1.96 -12.37 40.95
CA PRO A 54 3.28 -11.83 40.67
C PRO A 54 3.91 -12.43 39.41
N ALA A 55 4.51 -11.56 38.62
CA ALA A 55 5.28 -11.86 37.42
C ALA A 55 6.55 -12.69 37.76
N ALA A 56 6.83 -13.68 36.92
CA ALA A 56 8.04 -14.48 36.96
C ALA A 56 9.26 -13.63 36.55
N THR A 57 10.24 -13.54 37.45
CA THR A 57 11.52 -12.87 37.25
C THR A 57 12.39 -13.65 36.26
N ALA A 58 12.60 -13.10 35.07
CA ALA A 58 13.67 -13.50 34.16
C ALA A 58 15.03 -13.04 34.72
N ALA A 59 16.01 -13.95 34.78
CA ALA A 59 17.38 -13.64 35.17
C ALA A 59 18.08 -12.80 34.08
N PRO A 60 18.83 -11.73 34.42
CA PRO A 60 19.55 -10.95 33.42
C PRO A 60 20.87 -11.63 33.04
N ALA A 61 21.15 -11.61 31.73
CA ALA A 61 22.45 -11.91 31.15
C ALA A 61 23.51 -10.93 31.68
N ALA A 62 24.61 -11.46 32.23
CA ALA A 62 25.73 -10.65 32.70
C ALA A 62 26.54 -10.15 31.51
N ALA A 63 26.45 -8.83 31.26
CA ALA A 63 27.36 -8.10 30.39
C ALA A 63 28.69 -7.85 31.13
N PHE A 64 29.81 -8.20 30.51
CA PHE A 64 31.15 -7.89 31.01
C PHE A 64 31.45 -6.40 30.84
N ALA A 65 31.63 -5.69 31.95
CA ALA A 65 32.24 -4.36 31.97
C ALA A 65 33.75 -4.49 32.19
N GLN A 66 34.56 -3.98 31.25
CA GLN A 66 36.00 -3.83 31.42
C GLN A 66 36.27 -2.56 32.25
N GLU A 67 36.83 -2.73 33.45
CA GLU A 67 37.36 -1.61 34.23
C GLU A 67 38.88 -1.49 34.01
N SER A 68 39.26 -0.45 33.28
CA SER A 68 40.65 -0.07 33.02
C SER A 68 41.25 0.61 34.25
N VAL A 69 42.23 -0.04 34.90
CA VAL A 69 43.05 0.59 35.94
C VAL A 69 44.37 1.07 35.33
N GLN A 70 44.51 2.39 35.28
CA GLN A 70 45.71 3.11 34.87
C GLN A 70 46.58 3.36 36.10
N LYS A 71 47.83 2.86 36.12
CA LYS A 71 48.85 3.26 37.09
C LYS A 71 50.21 3.47 36.43
N SER A 72 50.60 4.75 36.35
CA SER A 72 51.95 5.29 36.14
C SER A 72 52.73 5.19 37.48
N ALA A 73 54.05 5.11 37.63
CA ALA A 73 55.23 5.40 36.81
C ALA A 73 56.46 4.67 37.42
N GLY A 74 57.61 4.64 36.73
CA GLY A 74 58.93 4.68 37.40
C GLY A 74 60.01 3.73 36.89
N ASP A 75 60.88 4.27 36.04
CA ASP A 75 62.06 3.71 35.35
C ASP A 75 63.28 3.43 36.27
N SER A 76 64.06 2.39 35.95
CA SER A 76 65.53 2.44 35.98
C SER A 76 66.20 1.22 35.29
N SER A 77 66.66 1.47 34.06
CA SER A 77 67.94 1.10 33.44
C SER A 77 68.76 -0.11 33.96
N GLY A 78 69.14 -1.01 33.03
CA GLY A 78 70.26 -1.95 33.19
C GLY A 78 70.62 -2.70 31.89
N GLU A 79 71.74 -2.33 31.29
CA GLU A 79 72.31 -2.77 30.01
C GLU A 79 72.46 -4.28 29.76
N SER A 80 72.04 -4.67 28.55
CA SER A 80 72.72 -5.49 27.53
C SER A 80 73.85 -6.45 27.94
N ARG A 81 73.70 -7.75 27.63
CA ARG A 81 74.75 -8.55 26.97
C ARG A 81 74.19 -9.60 26.02
N ASP A 82 74.59 -9.42 24.77
CA ASP A 82 74.71 -10.34 23.64
C ASP A 82 75.32 -11.71 24.04
N SER A 83 74.78 -12.80 23.50
CA SER A 83 75.60 -13.79 22.76
C SER A 83 74.75 -14.94 22.22
N SER A 84 74.80 -15.01 20.91
CA SER A 84 74.52 -16.15 20.06
C SER A 84 75.34 -17.40 20.41
N ASN A 85 74.64 -18.52 20.23
CA ASN A 85 75.09 -19.88 19.90
C ASN A 85 76.58 -20.12 19.58
N SER A 86 77.21 -21.09 20.28
CA SER A 86 78.36 -21.84 19.79
C SER A 86 78.51 -23.21 20.49
N PHE A 87 78.33 -24.27 19.70
CA PHE A 87 78.89 -25.64 19.80
C PHE A 87 78.60 -26.47 21.07
N GLY A 88 77.87 -27.60 21.01
CA GLY A 88 78.24 -28.87 20.35
C GLY A 88 79.04 -29.74 21.35
N VAL A 89 78.72 -30.99 21.70
CA VAL A 89 78.05 -32.10 21.02
C VAL A 89 77.62 -33.14 22.08
N VAL A 90 76.48 -33.78 21.83
CA VAL A 90 75.99 -35.00 22.49
C VAL A 90 76.77 -36.22 22.01
N THR A 91 77.06 -37.15 22.92
CA THR A 91 77.16 -38.59 22.65
C THR A 91 76.54 -39.22 23.90
N THR A 92 75.31 -39.72 23.86
CA THR A 92 74.85 -40.95 23.20
C THR A 92 73.33 -41.04 23.36
N GLY A 93 72.65 -41.67 22.39
CA GLY A 93 71.41 -42.41 22.68
C GLY A 93 70.26 -42.21 21.71
N THR A 94 70.13 -43.17 20.78
CA THR A 94 68.87 -43.73 20.25
C THR A 94 67.89 -42.82 19.48
N SER A 95 67.91 -43.00 18.16
CA SER A 95 66.85 -42.72 17.17
C SER A 95 66.38 -44.09 16.61
N GLY A 96 65.12 -44.41 16.35
CA GLY A 96 63.92 -43.61 16.15
C GLY A 96 63.54 -43.59 14.66
N GLY A 97 62.28 -43.87 14.32
CA GLY A 97 61.66 -43.33 13.09
C GLY A 97 60.79 -44.28 12.27
N SER A 98 59.51 -44.39 12.64
CA SER A 98 58.36 -44.53 11.70
C SER A 98 57.00 -44.63 12.39
N ALA A 99 56.93 -44.72 13.73
CA ALA A 99 55.66 -44.75 14.48
C ALA A 99 55.32 -43.42 15.18
N SER A 100 56.12 -42.36 14.98
CA SER A 100 55.99 -41.11 15.72
C SER A 100 55.24 -39.99 14.99
N LEU A 101 54.97 -40.10 13.68
CA LEU A 101 54.10 -39.13 13.00
C LEU A 101 52.61 -39.50 13.15
N GLU A 102 52.26 -40.79 13.07
CA GLU A 102 50.90 -41.27 13.39
C GLU A 102 50.48 -41.03 14.86
N ASN A 103 51.42 -41.08 15.81
CA ASN A 103 51.16 -40.77 17.22
C ASN A 103 51.15 -39.27 17.54
N GLU A 104 51.72 -38.43 16.69
CA GLU A 104 51.73 -36.97 16.86
C GLU A 104 50.44 -36.32 16.30
N ILE A 105 49.75 -37.02 15.39
CA ILE A 105 48.42 -36.64 14.89
C ILE A 105 47.30 -37.19 15.81
N ALA A 106 47.52 -38.32 16.50
CA ALA A 106 46.57 -38.90 17.46
C ALA A 106 46.63 -38.28 18.88
N ALA A 107 47.75 -37.67 19.28
CA ALA A 107 47.93 -37.04 20.61
C ALA A 107 47.39 -35.60 20.72
N ALA A 108 46.72 -35.08 19.68
CA ALA A 108 46.23 -33.71 19.67
C ALA A 108 44.93 -33.49 20.49
N THR A 109 44.29 -34.50 21.09
CA THR A 109 42.99 -34.26 21.78
C THR A 109 42.80 -34.97 23.13
N GLU A 110 43.72 -35.77 23.65
CA GLU A 110 43.56 -36.47 24.95
C GLU A 110 44.14 -35.71 26.16
N GLY A 111 43.82 -34.43 26.28
CA GLY A 111 44.23 -33.62 27.43
C GLY A 111 43.98 -32.13 27.31
N ARG A 112 43.44 -31.68 26.15
CA ARG A 112 43.05 -30.30 25.95
C ARG A 112 41.59 -30.09 26.34
N VAL A 113 41.34 -29.05 27.12
CA VAL A 113 39.99 -28.65 27.54
C VAL A 113 39.52 -27.54 26.60
N ILE A 114 38.98 -27.93 25.45
CA ILE A 114 38.53 -26.98 24.42
C ILE A 114 37.01 -26.87 24.47
N VAL A 115 36.50 -25.64 24.58
CA VAL A 115 35.08 -25.34 24.49
C VAL A 115 34.79 -24.81 23.10
N ARG A 116 33.85 -25.44 22.38
CA ARG A 116 33.45 -25.01 21.03
C ARG A 116 32.01 -24.54 21.03
N THR A 117 31.76 -23.44 20.33
CA THR A 117 30.41 -22.92 20.09
C THR A 117 30.21 -22.59 18.62
N ALA A 118 28.96 -22.71 18.14
CA ALA A 118 28.59 -22.29 16.80
C ALA A 118 27.28 -21.50 16.79
N ASP A 119 27.25 -20.50 15.92
CA ASP A 119 26.06 -19.72 15.57
C ASP A 119 25.81 -19.87 14.07
N LEU A 120 24.65 -20.40 13.68
CA LEU A 120 24.26 -20.62 12.28
C LEU A 120 22.98 -19.86 11.97
N GLY A 121 22.93 -19.24 10.79
CA GLY A 121 21.69 -18.77 10.18
C GLY A 121 21.48 -19.52 8.89
N ILE A 122 20.36 -20.22 8.75
CA ILE A 122 20.04 -20.99 7.56
C ILE A 122 18.61 -20.69 7.10
N ASN A 123 18.42 -20.71 5.79
CA ASN A 123 17.09 -20.75 5.20
C ASN A 123 16.70 -22.20 4.91
N VAL A 124 15.46 -22.53 5.22
CA VAL A 124 14.87 -23.85 5.06
C VAL A 124 13.52 -23.75 4.36
N ASP A 125 13.05 -24.84 3.77
CA ASP A 125 11.74 -24.87 3.12
C ASP A 125 10.62 -24.87 4.17
N SER A 126 10.68 -25.78 5.15
CA SER A 126 9.74 -25.85 6.28
C SER A 126 10.45 -25.68 7.62
N ILE A 127 10.03 -24.68 8.40
CA ILE A 127 10.55 -24.44 9.76
C ILE A 127 10.21 -25.60 10.69
N THR A 128 8.96 -26.08 10.63
CA THR A 128 8.46 -27.11 11.55
C THR A 128 9.20 -28.43 11.35
N GLU A 129 9.35 -28.86 10.09
CA GLU A 129 10.08 -30.09 9.77
C GLU A 129 11.57 -29.94 10.12
N SER A 130 12.18 -28.80 9.78
CA SER A 130 13.58 -28.55 10.09
C SER A 130 13.87 -28.55 11.59
N LEU A 131 13.00 -27.99 12.42
CA LEU A 131 13.16 -28.02 13.88
C LEU A 131 13.12 -29.47 14.42
N ASP A 132 12.24 -30.31 13.89
CA ASP A 132 12.14 -31.72 14.27
C ASP A 132 13.35 -32.54 13.80
N ASP A 133 13.82 -32.30 12.57
CA ASP A 133 15.01 -32.96 12.02
C ASP A 133 16.28 -32.56 12.75
N ILE A 134 16.45 -31.28 13.10
CA ILE A 134 17.58 -30.82 13.93
C ILE A 134 17.52 -31.46 15.32
N SER A 135 16.34 -31.59 15.91
CA SER A 135 16.14 -32.27 17.20
C SER A 135 16.57 -33.74 17.13
N LYS A 136 16.09 -34.48 16.11
CA LYS A 136 16.48 -35.88 15.87
C LYS A 136 17.98 -36.03 15.63
N MET A 137 18.57 -35.14 14.85
CA MET A 137 20.01 -35.11 14.55
C MET A 137 20.83 -34.92 15.82
N ALA A 138 20.44 -33.97 16.69
CA ALA A 138 21.10 -33.74 17.97
C ALA A 138 21.04 -35.00 18.86
N VAL A 139 19.88 -35.63 18.97
CA VAL A 139 19.71 -36.86 19.77
C VAL A 139 20.50 -38.03 19.18
N ALA A 140 20.48 -38.20 17.85
CA ALA A 140 21.22 -39.25 17.15
C ALA A 140 22.74 -39.09 17.30
N ALA A 141 23.24 -37.86 17.41
CA ALA A 141 24.64 -37.57 17.69
C ALA A 141 25.05 -37.84 19.15
N GLY A 142 24.11 -38.20 20.03
CA GLY A 142 24.34 -38.36 21.48
C GLY A 142 24.23 -37.06 22.28
N GLY A 143 23.64 -36.03 21.69
CA GLY A 143 23.37 -34.73 22.28
C GLY A 143 21.91 -34.57 22.76
N TRP A 144 21.53 -33.33 23.05
CA TRP A 144 20.15 -32.97 23.40
C TRP A 144 19.81 -31.53 22.99
N VAL A 145 18.51 -31.26 22.89
CA VAL A 145 17.97 -29.93 22.62
C VAL A 145 17.92 -29.12 23.92
N VAL A 146 18.53 -27.93 23.90
CA VAL A 146 18.52 -26.97 25.03
C VAL A 146 17.25 -26.11 24.99
N SER A 147 16.92 -25.60 23.81
CA SER A 147 15.71 -24.81 23.58
C SER A 147 15.30 -24.94 22.12
N SER A 148 13.99 -24.98 21.88
CA SER A 148 13.39 -24.87 20.55
C SER A 148 12.24 -23.89 20.64
N VAL A 149 12.28 -22.85 19.83
CA VAL A 149 11.28 -21.78 19.79
C VAL A 149 10.88 -21.54 18.35
N GLN A 150 9.59 -21.68 18.09
CA GLN A 150 8.97 -21.22 16.85
C GLN A 150 8.18 -19.97 17.17
N SER A 151 8.69 -18.81 16.76
CA SER A 151 8.07 -17.51 17.11
C SER A 151 6.94 -17.15 16.14
N ARG A 152 7.07 -17.56 14.88
CA ARG A 152 6.12 -17.37 13.77
C ARG A 152 6.18 -18.60 12.86
N GLN A 153 5.22 -18.76 11.93
CA GLN A 153 5.25 -19.85 10.95
C GLN A 153 6.60 -19.93 10.19
N PHE A 154 7.24 -18.78 9.95
CA PHE A 154 8.40 -18.62 9.05
C PHE A 154 9.73 -18.33 9.74
N GLN A 155 9.75 -18.28 11.08
CA GLN A 155 10.99 -18.05 11.82
C GLN A 155 11.05 -18.95 13.05
N GLY A 156 12.20 -19.62 13.19
CA GLY A 156 12.48 -20.50 14.31
C GLY A 156 13.89 -20.30 14.84
N SER A 157 14.10 -20.71 16.09
CA SER A 157 15.45 -20.88 16.63
C SER A 157 15.52 -22.15 17.45
N ILE A 158 16.63 -22.86 17.30
CA ILE A 158 16.90 -24.08 18.05
C ILE A 158 18.34 -24.05 18.55
N SER A 159 18.52 -24.40 19.81
CA SER A 159 19.81 -24.51 20.45
C SER A 159 20.01 -25.94 20.92
N ILE A 160 21.13 -26.53 20.56
CA ILE A 160 21.46 -27.93 20.84
C ILE A 160 22.84 -28.04 21.50
N ARG A 161 23.02 -29.09 22.31
CA ARG A 161 24.34 -29.52 22.77
C ARG A 161 24.67 -30.86 22.16
N VAL A 162 25.87 -30.97 21.61
CA VAL A 162 26.35 -32.19 20.93
C VAL A 162 27.74 -32.56 21.45
N PRO A 163 28.10 -33.87 21.51
CA PRO A 163 29.45 -34.28 21.90
C PRO A 163 30.51 -33.59 21.06
N ALA A 164 31.62 -33.18 21.68
CA ALA A 164 32.68 -32.42 20.99
C ALA A 164 33.25 -33.15 19.77
N ASP A 165 33.34 -34.48 19.82
CA ASP A 165 33.82 -35.32 18.72
C ASP A 165 32.87 -35.37 17.52
N ARG A 166 31.60 -34.97 17.71
CA ARG A 166 30.55 -34.98 16.68
C ARG A 166 30.19 -33.57 16.22
N PHE A 167 30.90 -32.55 16.72
CA PHE A 167 30.59 -31.16 16.42
C PHE A 167 30.66 -30.86 14.92
N ASP A 168 31.77 -31.21 14.27
CA ASP A 168 31.96 -30.90 12.84
C ASP A 168 30.96 -31.68 11.96
N ASP A 169 30.70 -32.95 12.29
CA ASP A 169 29.70 -33.80 11.60
C ASP A 169 28.28 -33.20 11.67
N VAL A 170 27.89 -32.66 12.82
CA VAL A 170 26.57 -32.04 13.00
C VAL A 170 26.48 -30.72 12.24
N ILE A 171 27.55 -29.91 12.25
CA ILE A 171 27.59 -28.66 11.48
C ILE A 171 27.44 -28.92 9.97
N GLU A 172 28.04 -30.00 9.45
CA GLU A 172 27.90 -30.39 8.05
C GLU A 172 26.47 -30.83 7.73
N GLN A 173 25.88 -31.70 8.55
CA GLN A 173 24.48 -32.13 8.38
C GLN A 173 23.49 -30.95 8.47
N LEU A 174 23.75 -29.95 9.32
CA LEU A 174 22.93 -28.73 9.39
C LEU A 174 23.03 -27.88 8.12
N LYS A 175 24.18 -27.89 7.44
CA LYS A 175 24.33 -27.20 6.14
C LYS A 175 23.62 -27.95 5.03
N ASP A 176 23.62 -29.29 5.07
CA ASP A 176 22.94 -30.12 4.08
C ASP A 176 21.41 -30.02 4.17
N LEU A 177 20.86 -29.75 5.37
CA LEU A 177 19.45 -29.47 5.58
C LEU A 177 19.03 -28.10 5.01
N ALA A 178 19.97 -27.17 4.87
CA ALA A 178 19.67 -25.80 4.49
C ALA A 178 19.49 -25.66 2.97
N ALA A 179 18.37 -25.06 2.55
CA ALA A 179 18.21 -24.58 1.17
C ALA A 179 19.26 -23.49 0.86
N LYS A 180 19.59 -22.67 1.85
CA LYS A 180 20.67 -21.68 1.78
C LYS A 180 21.28 -21.41 3.15
N VAL A 181 22.60 -21.33 3.21
CA VAL A 181 23.31 -20.97 4.44
C VAL A 181 23.62 -19.46 4.41
N ASN A 182 23.08 -18.71 5.38
CA ASN A 182 23.33 -17.27 5.50
C ASN A 182 24.67 -16.98 6.15
N PHE A 183 24.93 -17.62 7.28
CA PHE A 183 26.21 -17.52 7.98
C PHE A 183 26.47 -18.74 8.85
N VAL A 184 27.75 -19.03 9.07
CA VAL A 184 28.24 -19.99 10.06
C VAL A 184 29.40 -19.35 10.79
N THR A 185 29.23 -19.14 12.09
CA THR A 185 30.29 -18.64 12.96
C THR A 185 30.65 -19.74 13.94
N THR A 186 31.92 -20.13 13.98
CA THR A 186 32.45 -21.10 14.95
C THR A 186 33.46 -20.40 15.84
N ARG A 187 33.35 -20.61 17.15
CA ARG A 187 34.34 -20.16 18.14
C ARG A 187 34.89 -21.36 18.88
N SER A 188 36.16 -21.28 19.24
CA SER A 188 36.86 -22.32 20.00
C SER A 188 37.79 -21.65 20.99
N GLU A 189 37.66 -22.02 22.26
CA GLU A 189 38.43 -21.46 23.36
C GLU A 189 39.13 -22.60 24.11
N ASP A 190 40.44 -22.45 24.33
CA ASP A 190 41.26 -23.44 25.02
C ASP A 190 41.41 -23.05 26.50
N PHE A 191 40.81 -23.86 27.37
CA PHE A 191 40.83 -23.72 28.84
C PHE A 191 41.75 -24.74 29.51
N THR A 192 42.68 -25.36 28.78
CA THR A 192 43.57 -26.40 29.32
C THR A 192 44.42 -25.91 30.49
N GLU A 193 44.97 -24.69 30.38
CA GLU A 193 45.76 -24.07 31.45
C GLU A 193 44.90 -23.82 32.71
N GLU A 194 43.71 -23.25 32.53
CA GLU A 194 42.79 -22.98 33.63
C GLU A 194 42.35 -24.27 34.31
N PHE A 195 41.96 -25.29 33.54
CA PHE A 195 41.55 -26.58 34.09
C PHE A 195 42.67 -27.22 34.92
N THR A 196 43.91 -27.15 34.43
CA THR A 196 45.07 -27.69 35.14
C THR A 196 45.36 -26.93 36.44
N ASP A 197 45.32 -25.60 36.42
CA ASP A 197 45.51 -24.76 37.61
C ASP A 197 44.42 -24.99 38.66
N VAL A 198 43.14 -24.97 38.25
CA VAL A 198 42.01 -25.22 39.15
C VAL A 198 42.09 -26.63 39.74
N THR A 199 42.50 -27.63 38.96
CA THR A 199 42.68 -29.01 39.45
C THR A 199 43.77 -29.09 40.52
N ALA A 200 44.93 -28.46 40.28
CA ALA A 200 46.04 -28.44 41.23
C ALA A 200 45.66 -27.72 42.54
N ARG A 201 44.94 -26.61 42.45
CA ARG A 201 44.44 -25.87 43.62
C ARG A 201 43.40 -26.67 44.40
N ALA A 202 42.43 -27.30 43.72
CA ALA A 202 41.43 -28.14 44.36
C ALA A 202 42.07 -29.32 45.10
N GLN A 203 43.09 -29.95 44.51
CA GLN A 203 43.84 -31.02 45.18
C GLN A 203 44.55 -30.51 46.44
N THR A 204 45.21 -29.35 46.37
CA THR A 204 45.88 -28.72 47.51
C THR A 204 44.90 -28.42 48.66
N LEU A 205 43.71 -27.90 48.34
CA LEU A 205 42.67 -27.63 49.35
C LEU A 205 42.10 -28.93 49.94
N ARG A 206 41.93 -30.00 49.15
CA ARG A 206 41.52 -31.32 49.68
C ARG A 206 42.54 -31.87 50.69
N ASP A 207 43.82 -31.78 50.37
CA ASP A 207 44.89 -32.26 51.26
C ASP A 207 44.94 -31.42 52.54
N THR A 208 44.77 -30.09 52.42
CA THR A 208 44.69 -29.16 53.54
C THR A 208 43.48 -29.46 54.44
N LEU A 209 42.31 -29.71 53.84
CA LEU A 209 41.09 -30.10 54.55
C LEU A 209 41.28 -31.41 55.32
N GLY A 210 41.96 -32.40 54.73
CA GLY A 210 42.30 -33.66 55.40
C GLY A 210 43.23 -33.47 56.61
N ALA A 211 44.23 -32.58 56.47
CA ALA A 211 45.12 -32.23 57.57
C ALA A 211 44.37 -31.49 58.70
N LEU A 212 43.53 -30.51 58.37
CA LEU A 212 42.71 -29.77 59.33
C LEU A 212 41.74 -30.69 60.08
N ARG A 213 41.09 -31.64 59.40
CA ARG A 213 40.23 -32.66 60.04
C ARG A 213 41.03 -33.53 61.01
N THR A 214 42.24 -33.93 60.65
CA THR A 214 43.13 -34.69 61.55
C THR A 214 43.55 -33.88 62.78
N LEU A 215 43.76 -32.56 62.64
CA LEU A 215 44.05 -31.67 63.77
C LEU A 215 42.82 -31.46 64.65
N TYR A 216 41.63 -31.34 64.05
CA TYR A 216 40.36 -31.24 64.76
C TYR A 216 40.12 -32.45 65.67
N ASP A 217 40.36 -33.67 65.16
CA ASP A 217 40.24 -34.92 65.91
C ASP A 217 41.20 -35.02 67.10
N ARG A 218 42.29 -34.23 67.09
CA ARG A 218 43.32 -34.18 68.14
C ARG A 218 43.25 -32.91 69.00
N ALA A 219 42.23 -32.08 68.84
CA ALA A 219 42.12 -30.82 69.57
C ALA A 219 41.77 -31.09 71.05
N ASP A 220 42.68 -30.74 71.97
CA ASP A 220 42.51 -30.94 73.41
C ASP A 220 41.70 -29.83 74.09
N SER A 221 41.44 -28.70 73.40
CA SER A 221 40.69 -27.56 73.92
C SER A 221 39.51 -27.17 73.02
N VAL A 222 38.44 -26.68 73.63
CA VAL A 222 37.23 -26.23 72.92
C VAL A 222 37.53 -25.02 72.02
N GLU A 223 38.42 -24.13 72.45
CA GLU A 223 38.82 -22.95 71.69
C GLU A 223 39.57 -23.34 70.40
N ASP A 224 40.49 -24.30 70.50
CA ASP A 224 41.22 -24.83 69.35
C ASP A 224 40.26 -25.56 68.38
N ALA A 225 39.33 -26.35 68.91
CA ALA A 225 38.32 -27.03 68.11
C ALA A 225 37.43 -26.05 67.33
N ILE A 226 36.96 -24.96 67.96
CA ILE A 226 36.16 -23.91 67.28
C ILE A 226 37.00 -23.22 66.20
N THR A 227 38.28 -22.94 66.47
CA THR A 227 39.17 -22.27 65.52
C THR A 227 39.44 -23.16 64.30
N ILE A 228 39.78 -24.43 64.52
CA ILE A 228 40.00 -25.39 63.43
C ILE A 228 38.70 -25.61 62.64
N GLN A 229 37.54 -25.68 63.30
CA GLN A 229 36.25 -25.85 62.62
C GLN A 229 35.90 -24.68 61.70
N LYS A 230 36.22 -23.44 62.11
CA LYS A 230 36.07 -22.27 61.23
C LYS A 230 36.93 -22.40 59.99
N GLU A 231 38.19 -22.80 60.15
CA GLU A 231 39.11 -22.98 59.02
C GLU A 231 38.70 -24.13 58.09
N ILE A 232 38.23 -25.25 58.66
CA ILE A 232 37.62 -26.36 57.90
C ILE A 232 36.47 -25.83 57.04
N THR A 233 35.59 -25.01 57.61
CA THR A 233 34.42 -24.48 56.90
C THR A 233 34.85 -23.57 55.74
N ASN A 234 35.86 -22.72 55.95
CA ASN A 234 36.39 -21.84 54.91
C ASN A 234 37.02 -22.65 53.76
N VAL A 235 37.95 -23.56 54.08
CA VAL A 235 38.65 -24.39 53.10
C VAL A 235 37.67 -25.29 52.34
N GLN A 236 36.64 -25.81 53.02
CA GLN A 236 35.58 -26.58 52.37
C GLN A 236 34.78 -25.73 51.37
N SER A 237 34.38 -24.52 51.75
CA SER A 237 33.67 -23.60 50.85
C SER A 237 34.49 -23.28 49.60
N ASP A 238 35.80 -23.02 49.77
CA ASP A 238 36.70 -22.73 48.65
C ASP A 238 36.87 -23.94 47.73
N LEU A 239 37.03 -25.13 48.32
CA LEU A 239 37.12 -26.38 47.57
C LEU A 239 35.86 -26.64 46.75
N GLU A 240 34.68 -26.49 47.34
CA GLU A 240 33.40 -26.70 46.65
C GLU A 240 33.23 -25.75 45.45
N SER A 241 33.70 -24.51 45.57
CA SER A 241 33.71 -23.54 44.46
C SER A 241 34.62 -23.99 43.31
N LEU A 242 35.85 -24.47 43.61
CA LEU A 242 36.76 -24.98 42.58
C LEU A 242 36.23 -26.27 41.93
N GLU A 243 35.63 -27.18 42.71
CA GLU A 243 35.00 -28.40 42.20
C GLU A 243 33.83 -28.09 41.25
N ALA A 244 33.03 -27.08 41.56
CA ALA A 244 31.98 -26.58 40.66
C ALA A 244 32.57 -26.02 39.35
N ARG A 245 33.68 -25.27 39.43
CA ARG A 245 34.38 -24.75 38.25
C ARG A 245 34.95 -25.88 37.38
N LEU A 246 35.57 -26.91 37.98
CA LEU A 246 36.06 -28.08 37.25
C LEU A 246 34.92 -28.82 36.55
N THR A 247 33.80 -29.01 37.25
CA THR A 247 32.61 -29.66 36.69
C THR A 247 32.09 -28.88 35.49
N PHE A 248 32.03 -27.54 35.59
CA PHE A 248 31.63 -26.68 34.48
C PHE A 248 32.56 -26.77 33.27
N LEU A 249 33.89 -26.68 33.47
CA LEU A 249 34.87 -26.79 32.39
C LEU A 249 34.86 -28.17 31.73
N SER A 250 34.71 -29.23 32.54
CA SER A 250 34.59 -30.60 32.05
C SER A 250 33.33 -30.79 31.20
N GLN A 251 32.16 -30.34 31.66
CA GLN A 251 30.92 -30.46 30.91
C GLN A 251 30.90 -29.60 29.65
N SER A 252 31.50 -28.40 29.71
CA SER A 252 31.54 -27.46 28.56
C SER A 252 32.53 -27.89 27.48
N SER A 253 33.58 -28.62 27.84
CA SER A 253 34.50 -29.21 26.87
C SER A 253 34.00 -30.53 26.29
N ALA A 254 33.26 -31.32 27.08
CA ALA A 254 32.65 -32.56 26.60
C ALA A 254 31.55 -32.33 25.56
N PHE A 255 30.80 -31.23 25.68
CA PHE A 255 29.69 -30.90 24.79
C PHE A 255 29.83 -29.49 24.21
N SER A 256 29.75 -29.41 22.88
CA SER A 256 29.72 -28.15 22.15
C SER A 256 28.31 -27.60 22.08
N PHE A 257 28.17 -26.27 22.09
CA PHE A 257 26.88 -25.58 21.98
C PHE A 257 26.68 -25.04 20.57
N ILE A 258 25.54 -25.36 19.95
CA ILE A 258 25.19 -24.91 18.60
C ILE A 258 23.85 -24.18 18.68
N SER A 259 23.82 -22.94 18.21
CA SER A 259 22.61 -22.13 18.06
C SER A 259 22.31 -21.97 16.58
N VAL A 260 21.09 -22.32 16.17
CA VAL A 260 20.63 -22.25 14.78
C VAL A 260 19.42 -21.35 14.71
N ALA A 261 19.50 -20.31 13.88
CA ALA A 261 18.38 -19.48 13.45
C ALA A 261 17.87 -19.97 12.09
N LEU A 262 16.57 -20.18 11.99
CA LEU A 262 15.87 -20.68 10.81
C LEU A 262 14.97 -19.58 10.25
N GLU A 263 15.04 -19.38 8.94
CA GLU A 263 14.12 -18.52 8.18
C GLU A 263 13.56 -19.30 6.99
N SER A 264 12.28 -19.17 6.66
CA SER A 264 11.74 -19.86 5.49
C SER A 264 12.19 -19.17 4.19
N VAL A 265 12.51 -19.94 3.15
CA VAL A 265 12.62 -19.37 1.79
C VAL A 265 11.21 -19.13 1.25
N PRO A 266 10.87 -17.93 0.75
CA PRO A 266 9.59 -17.72 0.09
C PRO A 266 9.56 -18.48 -1.24
N ILE A 267 8.47 -19.21 -1.48
CA ILE A 267 8.17 -19.87 -2.74
C ILE A 267 7.75 -18.78 -3.74
N GLU A 268 8.47 -18.65 -4.86
CA GLU A 268 8.08 -17.74 -5.93
C GLU A 268 6.81 -18.25 -6.65
N LEU A 269 5.81 -17.38 -6.76
CA LEU A 269 4.54 -17.65 -7.44
C LEU A 269 4.37 -16.78 -8.67
N ASP A 270 3.89 -17.41 -9.74
CA ASP A 270 3.41 -16.73 -10.93
C ASP A 270 1.99 -16.20 -10.67
N ILE A 271 1.84 -14.88 -10.69
CA ILE A 271 0.55 -14.18 -10.56
C ILE A 271 0.28 -13.43 -11.87
N ASP A 272 -0.94 -13.57 -12.38
CA ASP A 272 -1.43 -12.86 -13.57
C ASP A 272 -2.30 -11.68 -13.12
N ALA A 273 -1.80 -10.46 -13.30
CA ALA A 273 -2.53 -9.23 -13.03
C ALA A 273 -3.65 -8.95 -14.05
N GLY A 274 -3.63 -9.65 -15.20
CA GLY A 274 -4.54 -9.47 -16.33
C GLY A 274 -3.95 -8.60 -17.44
N ASP A 275 -4.75 -8.39 -18.49
CA ASP A 275 -4.37 -7.56 -19.64
C ASP A 275 -4.31 -6.06 -19.29
N ASP A 276 -3.57 -5.31 -20.09
CA ASP A 276 -3.55 -3.84 -20.03
C ASP A 276 -4.96 -3.25 -20.19
N ILE A 277 -5.23 -2.19 -19.44
CA ILE A 277 -6.56 -1.58 -19.34
C ILE A 277 -6.55 -0.16 -19.90
N ALA A 278 -7.53 0.15 -20.76
CA ALA A 278 -7.84 1.52 -21.15
C ALA A 278 -9.06 2.01 -20.36
N ALA A 279 -8.95 3.18 -19.72
CA ALA A 279 -9.99 3.71 -18.84
C ALA A 279 -10.19 5.22 -18.97
N ALA A 280 -11.43 5.68 -18.80
CA ALA A 280 -11.74 7.10 -18.75
C ALA A 280 -11.50 7.68 -17.35
N VAL A 281 -11.03 8.93 -17.29
CA VAL A 281 -10.93 9.67 -16.02
C VAL A 281 -12.29 9.65 -15.28
N GLY A 282 -12.26 9.38 -13.98
CA GLY A 282 -13.45 9.32 -13.11
C GLY A 282 -14.30 8.05 -13.24
N HIS A 283 -13.93 7.11 -14.12
CA HIS A 283 -14.64 5.84 -14.27
C HIS A 283 -14.07 4.75 -13.38
N ARG A 284 -14.93 3.80 -13.01
CA ARG A 284 -14.58 2.65 -12.16
C ARG A 284 -13.89 1.57 -12.98
N VAL A 285 -12.64 1.29 -12.65
CA VAL A 285 -11.85 0.19 -13.21
C VAL A 285 -11.86 -0.97 -12.22
N THR A 286 -12.00 -2.20 -12.72
CA THR A 286 -12.02 -3.41 -11.89
C THR A 286 -10.76 -4.24 -12.15
N TYR A 287 -10.05 -4.58 -11.08
CA TYR A 287 -8.83 -5.35 -11.08
C TYR A 287 -9.05 -6.71 -10.42
N ARG A 288 -8.46 -7.75 -10.99
CA ARG A 288 -8.48 -9.13 -10.50
C ARG A 288 -7.16 -9.76 -10.84
N ALA A 289 -6.61 -10.54 -9.91
CA ALA A 289 -5.45 -11.37 -10.18
C ALA A 289 -5.86 -12.83 -10.24
N LYS A 290 -5.07 -13.62 -10.98
CA LYS A 290 -5.17 -15.07 -10.99
C LYS A 290 -3.83 -15.67 -10.63
N PHE A 291 -3.84 -16.81 -9.95
CA PHE A 291 -2.64 -17.56 -9.64
C PHE A 291 -3.00 -19.01 -9.33
N THR A 292 -2.00 -19.88 -9.29
CA THR A 292 -2.15 -21.29 -8.89
C THR A 292 -1.59 -21.48 -7.48
N PRO A 293 -2.43 -21.71 -6.46
CA PRO A 293 -1.97 -21.96 -5.09
C PRO A 293 -1.14 -23.25 -5.01
N PRO A 294 0.02 -23.25 -4.32
CA PRO A 294 0.72 -24.48 -3.96
C PRO A 294 -0.10 -25.37 -3.04
N GLU A 295 0.26 -26.66 -2.98
CA GLU A 295 -0.24 -27.55 -1.93
C GLU A 295 0.19 -27.05 -0.54
N ASP A 296 -0.62 -27.34 0.48
CA ASP A 296 -0.37 -27.00 1.89
C ASP A 296 -0.20 -25.49 2.20
N MET A 297 -0.76 -24.63 1.33
CA MET A 297 -0.91 -23.18 1.55
C MET A 297 -2.36 -22.83 1.86
N GLU A 298 -2.59 -22.03 2.91
CA GLU A 298 -3.94 -21.81 3.44
C GLU A 298 -4.43 -20.38 3.21
N ASP A 299 -3.58 -19.39 3.51
CA ASP A 299 -3.92 -17.98 3.50
C ASP A 299 -3.20 -17.25 2.38
N PHE A 300 -3.91 -16.38 1.66
CA PHE A 300 -3.34 -15.54 0.61
C PHE A 300 -3.84 -14.11 0.77
N VAL A 301 -2.94 -13.15 0.61
CA VAL A 301 -3.24 -11.72 0.58
C VAL A 301 -2.68 -11.14 -0.71
N VAL A 302 -3.55 -10.50 -1.48
CA VAL A 302 -3.19 -9.82 -2.73
C VAL A 302 -3.32 -8.32 -2.54
N THR A 303 -2.25 -7.58 -2.76
CA THR A 303 -2.15 -6.14 -2.59
C THR A 303 -1.90 -5.46 -3.92
N TRP A 304 -2.68 -4.42 -4.20
CA TRP A 304 -2.63 -3.64 -5.44
C TRP A 304 -2.14 -2.22 -5.16
N ASN A 305 -1.19 -1.77 -5.99
CA ASN A 305 -0.74 -0.39 -6.05
C ASN A 305 -1.01 0.14 -7.46
N PHE A 306 -1.76 1.25 -7.56
CA PHE A 306 -2.25 1.75 -8.84
C PHE A 306 -1.30 2.75 -9.53
N GLY A 307 -0.16 3.09 -8.91
CA GLY A 307 0.83 4.00 -9.48
C GLY A 307 0.44 5.48 -9.50
N ASP A 308 -0.79 5.83 -9.11
CA ASP A 308 -1.33 7.20 -9.09
C ASP A 308 -1.14 7.92 -7.73
N GLY A 309 -0.43 7.29 -6.80
CA GLY A 309 -0.20 7.78 -5.44
C GLY A 309 -1.38 7.55 -4.48
N SER A 310 -2.42 6.83 -4.91
CA SER A 310 -3.49 6.37 -4.02
C SER A 310 -2.97 5.34 -3.00
N ARG A 311 -3.80 5.06 -1.98
CA ARG A 311 -3.48 4.02 -1.00
C ARG A 311 -3.62 2.65 -1.64
N GLU A 312 -2.69 1.76 -1.28
CA GLU A 312 -2.77 0.36 -1.66
C GLU A 312 -4.05 -0.29 -1.16
N GLN A 313 -4.57 -1.22 -1.96
CA GLN A 313 -5.80 -1.95 -1.67
C GLN A 313 -5.50 -3.44 -1.64
N SER A 314 -5.96 -4.14 -0.60
CA SER A 314 -5.69 -5.57 -0.42
C SER A 314 -6.97 -6.40 -0.35
N THR A 315 -6.88 -7.65 -0.79
CA THR A 315 -7.94 -8.65 -0.61
C THR A 315 -7.34 -10.01 -0.24
N ASP A 316 -8.01 -10.71 0.67
CA ASP A 316 -7.73 -12.09 1.07
C ASP A 316 -8.74 -13.09 0.49
N ARG A 317 -9.67 -12.60 -0.33
CA ARG A 317 -10.79 -13.38 -0.86
C ARG A 317 -10.43 -13.92 -2.23
N ILE A 318 -10.32 -15.23 -2.33
CA ILE A 318 -10.08 -15.97 -3.57
C ILE A 318 -11.22 -16.95 -3.86
N ALA A 319 -11.42 -17.29 -5.12
CA ALA A 319 -12.38 -18.30 -5.57
C ALA A 319 -11.75 -19.18 -6.66
N PRO A 320 -12.01 -20.50 -6.66
CA PRO A 320 -11.51 -21.37 -7.72
C PRO A 320 -12.13 -21.01 -9.07
N THR A 321 -11.31 -21.07 -10.12
CA THR A 321 -11.76 -20.96 -11.50
C THR A 321 -12.44 -22.25 -11.96
N GLY A 322 -13.12 -22.23 -13.10
CA GLY A 322 -13.90 -23.38 -13.60
C GLY A 322 -13.09 -24.68 -13.81
N ASN A 323 -11.76 -24.58 -13.91
CA ASN A 323 -10.84 -25.71 -14.08
C ASN A 323 -10.31 -26.27 -12.74
N GLY A 324 -10.50 -25.56 -11.63
CA GLY A 324 -10.15 -26.00 -10.27
C GLY A 324 -8.69 -25.86 -9.85
N GLU A 325 -7.76 -25.68 -10.78
CA GLU A 325 -6.32 -25.51 -10.49
C GLU A 325 -5.96 -24.05 -10.18
N GLU A 326 -6.53 -23.11 -10.94
CA GLU A 326 -6.28 -21.67 -10.77
C GLU A 326 -7.34 -21.03 -9.88
N VAL A 327 -6.96 -20.04 -9.07
CA VAL A 327 -7.88 -19.20 -8.30
C VAL A 327 -7.89 -17.77 -8.84
N ILE A 328 -9.01 -17.08 -8.65
CA ILE A 328 -9.17 -15.66 -8.99
C ILE A 328 -9.53 -14.86 -7.74
N THR A 329 -8.94 -13.67 -7.62
CA THR A 329 -9.24 -12.77 -6.50
C THR A 329 -10.62 -12.13 -6.62
N ALA A 330 -11.16 -11.71 -5.48
CA ALA A 330 -12.26 -10.75 -5.45
C ALA A 330 -11.87 -9.46 -6.20
N PRO A 331 -12.84 -8.81 -6.88
CA PRO A 331 -12.57 -7.61 -7.65
C PRO A 331 -12.19 -6.44 -6.74
N ILE A 332 -11.11 -5.75 -7.06
CA ILE A 332 -10.79 -4.45 -6.49
C ILE A 332 -11.22 -3.37 -7.48
N ILE A 333 -11.93 -2.35 -7.00
CA ILE A 333 -12.44 -1.26 -7.84
C ILE A 333 -11.64 0.00 -7.53
N HIS A 334 -11.01 0.58 -8.55
CA HIS A 334 -10.28 1.84 -8.45
C HIS A 334 -10.81 2.87 -9.44
N VAL A 335 -10.62 4.15 -9.14
CA VAL A 335 -11.01 5.28 -9.99
C VAL A 335 -9.82 6.20 -10.11
N PHE A 336 -9.42 6.52 -11.34
CA PHE A 336 -8.36 7.49 -11.59
C PHE A 336 -8.96 8.88 -11.78
N ASP A 337 -8.60 9.82 -10.90
CA ASP A 337 -9.14 11.19 -10.92
C ASP A 337 -8.43 12.11 -11.91
N ARG A 338 -7.24 11.72 -12.41
CA ARG A 338 -6.38 12.50 -13.29
C ARG A 338 -5.69 11.61 -14.31
N ASP A 339 -5.35 12.18 -15.46
CA ASP A 339 -4.66 11.54 -16.58
C ASP A 339 -3.23 12.07 -16.81
N GLU A 340 -2.78 13.03 -16.00
CA GLU A 340 -1.51 13.75 -16.20
C GLU A 340 -0.28 12.82 -16.17
N ASP A 341 -0.34 11.76 -15.35
CA ASP A 341 0.72 10.78 -15.16
C ASP A 341 0.44 9.46 -15.91
N SER A 342 -0.57 9.45 -16.80
CA SER A 342 -0.90 8.31 -17.64
C SER A 342 0.20 8.03 -18.67
N PRO A 343 0.54 6.76 -18.95
CA PRO A 343 -0.06 5.55 -18.40
C PRO A 343 0.45 5.22 -16.99
N PHE A 344 -0.42 4.66 -16.15
CA PHE A 344 -0.09 4.23 -14.80
C PHE A 344 0.42 2.78 -14.81
N ILE A 345 1.53 2.54 -14.11
CA ILE A 345 2.02 1.19 -13.85
C ILE A 345 1.32 0.69 -12.59
N VAL A 346 0.42 -0.28 -12.78
CA VAL A 346 -0.30 -0.93 -11.69
C VAL A 346 0.49 -2.18 -11.31
N THR A 347 0.85 -2.32 -10.05
CA THR A 347 1.56 -3.48 -9.53
C THR A 347 0.67 -4.28 -8.60
N VAL A 348 0.76 -5.61 -8.70
CA VAL A 348 0.12 -6.54 -7.77
C VAL A 348 1.20 -7.33 -7.04
N GLU A 349 1.06 -7.46 -5.72
CA GLU A 349 1.91 -8.28 -4.86
C GLU A 349 1.04 -9.34 -4.17
N LEU A 350 1.46 -10.60 -4.25
CA LEU A 350 0.85 -11.75 -3.61
C LEU A 350 1.73 -12.20 -2.45
N ARG A 351 1.11 -12.42 -1.29
CA ARG A 351 1.75 -13.09 -0.16
C ARG A 351 0.87 -14.23 0.31
N GLY A 352 1.41 -15.44 0.29
CA GLY A 352 0.79 -16.64 0.80
C GLY A 352 1.45 -17.12 2.09
N THR A 353 0.68 -17.73 2.99
CA THR A 353 1.19 -18.44 4.16
C THR A 353 0.47 -19.77 4.36
N GLY A 354 1.20 -20.79 4.81
CA GLY A 354 0.63 -22.09 5.20
C GLY A 354 1.67 -23.00 5.83
N ASP A 355 1.36 -24.29 5.87
CA ASP A 355 2.25 -25.33 6.39
C ASP A 355 3.48 -25.53 5.48
N ALA A 356 3.33 -25.25 4.17
CA ALA A 356 4.42 -25.22 3.21
C ALA A 356 5.36 -23.99 3.35
N GLY A 357 5.03 -23.02 4.21
CA GLY A 357 5.87 -21.85 4.48
C GLY A 357 5.27 -20.53 3.97
N ILE A 358 6.08 -19.70 3.33
CA ILE A 358 5.69 -18.43 2.72
C ILE A 358 5.74 -18.58 1.21
N ALA A 359 4.81 -17.95 0.50
CA ALA A 359 4.93 -17.74 -0.93
C ALA A 359 4.80 -16.25 -1.26
N GLU A 360 5.55 -15.81 -2.26
CA GLU A 360 5.54 -14.43 -2.74
C GLU A 360 5.46 -14.43 -4.26
N GLY A 361 4.72 -13.47 -4.82
CA GLY A 361 4.65 -13.27 -6.26
C GLY A 361 4.33 -11.81 -6.56
N ASP A 362 4.78 -11.32 -7.70
CA ASP A 362 4.45 -9.97 -8.16
C ASP A 362 4.25 -9.95 -9.67
N ASP A 363 3.38 -9.05 -10.11
CA ASP A 363 3.16 -8.77 -11.52
C ASP A 363 2.75 -7.31 -11.74
N THR A 364 2.82 -6.85 -12.98
CA THR A 364 2.49 -5.47 -13.36
C THR A 364 1.66 -5.42 -14.62
N LEU A 365 0.64 -4.57 -14.63
CA LEU A 365 -0.11 -4.23 -15.84
C LEU A 365 -0.12 -2.72 -16.06
N VAL A 366 -0.36 -2.31 -17.31
CA VAL A 366 -0.43 -0.90 -17.67
C VAL A 366 -1.88 -0.44 -17.75
N THR A 367 -2.24 0.58 -16.97
CA THR A 367 -3.53 1.25 -17.11
C THR A 367 -3.37 2.60 -17.79
N THR A 368 -3.87 2.69 -19.02
CA THR A 368 -3.91 3.95 -19.79
C THR A 368 -5.19 4.69 -19.47
N VAL A 369 -5.06 5.85 -18.84
CA VAL A 369 -6.18 6.73 -18.48
C VAL A 369 -6.20 7.95 -19.40
N SER A 370 -7.36 8.25 -19.98
CA SER A 370 -7.55 9.47 -20.78
C SER A 370 -8.91 10.12 -20.53
N ARG A 371 -9.01 11.43 -20.75
CA ARG A 371 -10.29 12.13 -20.69
C ARG A 371 -11.13 11.76 -21.90
N LEU A 372 -12.43 11.54 -21.69
CA LEU A 372 -13.37 11.38 -22.79
C LEU A 372 -13.41 12.66 -23.63
N PRO A 373 -13.32 12.55 -24.96
CA PRO A 373 -13.47 13.70 -25.85
C PRO A 373 -14.88 14.28 -25.74
N VAL A 374 -15.01 15.60 -25.88
CA VAL A 374 -16.30 16.29 -25.77
C VAL A 374 -16.90 16.47 -27.17
N ILE A 375 -18.10 15.95 -27.38
CA ILE A 375 -18.93 16.27 -28.54
C ILE A 375 -19.73 17.53 -28.23
N GLU A 376 -19.64 18.56 -29.06
CA GLU A 376 -20.49 19.74 -29.00
C GLU A 376 -21.63 19.57 -29.99
N VAL A 377 -22.88 19.58 -29.51
CA VAL A 377 -24.08 19.44 -30.35
C VAL A 377 -24.85 20.76 -30.36
N PHE A 378 -25.10 21.27 -31.55
CA PHE A 378 -26.02 22.37 -31.82
C PHE A 378 -27.25 21.82 -32.53
N ALA A 379 -28.38 21.70 -31.82
CA ALA A 379 -29.61 21.15 -32.38
C ALA A 379 -30.28 22.10 -33.40
N GLY A 380 -29.92 23.39 -33.41
CA GLY A 380 -30.53 24.40 -34.28
C GLY A 380 -31.09 25.58 -33.50
N GLU A 381 -31.68 26.55 -34.20
CA GLU A 381 -32.36 27.70 -33.58
C GLU A 381 -33.80 27.35 -33.17
N ASN A 382 -34.34 28.07 -32.18
CA ASN A 382 -35.74 27.95 -31.81
C ASN A 382 -36.65 28.44 -32.96
N GLN A 383 -37.69 27.68 -33.27
CA GLN A 383 -38.57 27.96 -34.42
C GLN A 383 -40.02 28.20 -34.01
N ILE A 384 -40.74 28.97 -34.82
CA ILE A 384 -42.18 29.19 -34.68
C ILE A 384 -42.88 28.73 -35.95
N VAL A 385 -43.76 27.74 -35.82
CA VAL A 385 -44.44 27.10 -36.97
C VAL A 385 -45.95 27.04 -36.77
N GLU A 386 -46.70 27.03 -37.87
CA GLU A 386 -48.15 26.81 -37.83
C GLU A 386 -48.47 25.32 -37.65
N ALA A 387 -49.53 25.01 -36.91
CA ALA A 387 -50.00 23.64 -36.73
C ALA A 387 -50.29 22.96 -38.10
N GLY A 388 -49.67 21.82 -38.34
CA GLY A 388 -49.77 21.07 -39.60
C GLY A 388 -48.83 21.56 -40.72
N SER A 389 -47.95 22.54 -40.45
CA SER A 389 -46.83 22.86 -41.34
C SER A 389 -45.61 22.01 -41.02
N GLU A 390 -44.83 21.72 -42.07
CA GLU A 390 -43.53 21.07 -41.94
C GLU A 390 -42.51 22.05 -41.34
N VAL A 391 -41.70 21.56 -40.41
CA VAL A 391 -40.54 22.27 -39.86
C VAL A 391 -39.27 21.58 -40.34
N ASP A 392 -38.33 22.37 -40.86
CA ASP A 392 -36.99 21.92 -41.21
C ASP A 392 -36.09 22.10 -39.99
N LEU A 393 -35.52 21.01 -39.47
CA LEU A 393 -34.61 21.01 -38.34
C LEU A 393 -33.20 20.70 -38.83
N SER A 394 -32.30 21.64 -38.67
CA SER A 394 -30.90 21.52 -39.05
C SER A 394 -30.01 21.61 -37.83
N ALA A 395 -29.37 20.50 -37.49
CA ALA A 395 -28.38 20.43 -36.44
C ALA A 395 -26.97 20.28 -36.99
N SER A 396 -26.00 20.64 -36.16
CA SER A 396 -24.60 20.36 -36.40
C SER A 396 -23.92 19.94 -35.12
N PHE A 397 -22.92 19.07 -35.20
CA PHE A 397 -22.04 18.78 -34.07
C PHE A 397 -20.57 18.90 -34.46
N ASN A 398 -19.63 18.62 -33.55
CA ASN A 398 -18.22 18.43 -33.87
C ASN A 398 -17.83 16.95 -33.78
N ARG A 399 -16.86 16.50 -34.58
CA ARG A 399 -16.29 15.15 -34.46
C ARG A 399 -14.88 15.27 -33.86
N PRO A 400 -14.70 15.09 -32.55
CA PRO A 400 -13.37 15.09 -31.97
C PRO A 400 -12.56 13.86 -32.46
N GLU A 401 -11.24 14.00 -32.52
CA GLU A 401 -10.35 12.89 -32.88
C GLU A 401 -10.46 11.76 -31.84
N GLY A 402 -10.43 10.50 -32.30
CA GLY A 402 -10.52 9.32 -31.43
C GLY A 402 -11.94 8.85 -31.11
N VAL A 403 -12.98 9.45 -31.69
CA VAL A 403 -14.37 8.96 -31.61
C VAL A 403 -14.77 8.28 -32.92
N SER A 404 -15.24 7.04 -32.82
CA SER A 404 -15.72 6.19 -33.92
C SER A 404 -17.18 5.78 -33.70
N GLU A 405 -17.79 5.14 -34.70
CA GLU A 405 -19.16 4.60 -34.60
C GLU A 405 -20.21 5.63 -34.15
N ILE A 406 -20.12 6.85 -34.67
CA ILE A 406 -21.01 7.93 -34.26
C ILE A 406 -22.42 7.69 -34.78
N SER A 407 -23.41 7.76 -33.89
CA SER A 407 -24.84 7.70 -34.23
C SER A 407 -25.60 8.89 -33.65
N TYR A 408 -26.81 9.13 -34.16
CA TYR A 408 -27.69 10.19 -33.69
C TYR A 408 -29.14 9.73 -33.58
N SER A 409 -29.89 10.37 -32.69
CA SER A 409 -31.33 10.16 -32.48
C SER A 409 -32.03 11.49 -32.21
N TRP A 410 -33.00 11.84 -33.07
CA TRP A 410 -33.88 12.99 -32.90
C TRP A 410 -35.15 12.60 -32.15
N ASN A 411 -35.48 13.32 -31.09
CA ASN A 411 -36.75 13.23 -30.39
C ASN A 411 -37.48 14.57 -30.47
N PHE A 412 -38.69 14.56 -31.06
CA PHE A 412 -39.44 15.78 -31.35
C PHE A 412 -40.30 16.29 -30.17
N GLY A 413 -40.34 15.57 -29.04
CA GLY A 413 -41.05 15.99 -27.82
C GLY A 413 -42.58 15.90 -27.88
N ASP A 414 -43.15 15.41 -28.98
CA ASP A 414 -44.59 15.22 -29.19
C ASP A 414 -45.04 13.75 -29.08
N GLY A 415 -44.11 12.84 -28.78
CA GLY A 415 -44.34 11.39 -28.66
C GLY A 415 -44.31 10.63 -30.00
N SER A 416 -43.92 11.29 -31.09
CA SER A 416 -43.62 10.60 -32.36
C SER A 416 -42.36 9.73 -32.25
N ALA A 417 -42.20 8.79 -33.18
CA ALA A 417 -41.03 7.93 -33.23
C ALA A 417 -39.77 8.77 -33.52
N PRO A 418 -38.63 8.47 -32.86
CA PRO A 418 -37.41 9.20 -33.10
C PRO A 418 -36.88 8.95 -34.51
N VAL A 419 -36.12 9.92 -35.03
CA VAL A 419 -35.37 9.76 -36.30
C VAL A 419 -33.92 9.46 -35.97
N GLU A 420 -33.46 8.28 -36.34
CA GLU A 420 -32.12 7.77 -36.01
C GLU A 420 -31.26 7.59 -37.26
N GLY A 421 -29.94 7.69 -37.09
CA GLY A 421 -28.99 7.41 -38.16
C GLY A 421 -27.56 7.24 -37.65
N ASN A 422 -26.71 6.66 -38.49
CA ASN A 422 -25.30 6.39 -38.19
C ASN A 422 -24.43 7.10 -39.22
N PHE A 423 -23.28 7.60 -38.78
CA PHE A 423 -22.26 8.15 -39.66
C PHE A 423 -21.18 7.11 -39.94
N ALA A 424 -20.69 7.07 -41.17
CA ALA A 424 -19.47 6.30 -41.46
C ALA A 424 -18.24 7.03 -40.89
N ASP A 425 -17.20 6.28 -40.56
CA ASP A 425 -15.94 6.86 -40.07
C ASP A 425 -15.30 7.81 -41.09
N SER A 426 -15.58 7.62 -42.38
CA SER A 426 -15.13 8.49 -43.48
C SER A 426 -15.95 9.77 -43.68
N ASP A 427 -17.10 9.91 -43.02
CA ASP A 427 -17.97 11.07 -43.21
C ASP A 427 -17.40 12.30 -42.50
N THR A 428 -17.09 13.34 -43.29
CA THR A 428 -16.66 14.66 -42.77
C THR A 428 -17.83 15.60 -42.51
N ALA A 429 -19.04 15.21 -42.91
CA ALA A 429 -20.25 16.00 -42.72
C ALA A 429 -20.77 15.80 -41.30
N VAL A 430 -20.85 16.90 -40.54
CA VAL A 430 -21.27 16.90 -39.14
C VAL A 430 -22.66 17.55 -38.98
N GLN A 431 -23.42 17.58 -40.08
CA GLN A 431 -24.78 18.12 -40.13
C GLN A 431 -25.79 16.99 -40.10
N VAL A 432 -26.85 17.18 -39.31
CA VAL A 432 -27.97 16.25 -39.21
C VAL A 432 -29.24 17.04 -39.49
N ASP A 433 -29.76 16.90 -40.71
CA ASP A 433 -31.00 17.54 -41.12
C ASP A 433 -32.16 16.54 -41.05
N THR A 434 -33.32 17.00 -40.55
CA THR A 434 -34.57 16.24 -40.58
C THR A 434 -35.76 17.17 -40.73
N THR A 435 -36.89 16.67 -41.20
CA THR A 435 -38.15 17.40 -41.21
C THR A 435 -39.16 16.74 -40.29
N HIS A 436 -40.06 17.53 -39.70
CA HIS A 436 -41.16 17.02 -38.86
C HIS A 436 -42.41 17.88 -39.01
N THR A 437 -43.59 17.34 -38.71
CA THR A 437 -44.85 18.10 -38.77
C THR A 437 -45.61 18.01 -37.45
N TYR A 438 -45.77 19.16 -36.79
CA TYR A 438 -46.54 19.23 -35.55
C TYR A 438 -48.02 19.47 -35.83
N SER A 439 -48.85 18.46 -35.61
CA SER A 439 -50.30 18.55 -35.89
C SER A 439 -51.09 19.36 -34.86
N ASN A 440 -50.63 19.39 -33.60
CA ASN A 440 -51.38 19.97 -32.49
C ASN A 440 -50.74 21.27 -32.00
N PHE A 441 -51.56 22.30 -31.84
CA PHE A 441 -51.18 23.46 -31.04
C PHE A 441 -51.17 23.10 -29.56
N ARG A 442 -50.18 23.62 -28.82
CA ARG A 442 -50.18 23.60 -27.35
C ARG A 442 -49.54 24.89 -26.79
N PRO A 443 -49.91 25.33 -25.58
CA PRO A 443 -49.40 26.57 -24.99
C PRO A 443 -47.90 26.56 -24.66
N ASN A 444 -47.33 25.39 -24.38
CA ASN A 444 -45.91 25.21 -24.08
C ASN A 444 -45.18 24.71 -25.32
N PRO A 445 -43.96 25.19 -25.64
CA PRO A 445 -43.21 24.71 -26.78
C PRO A 445 -42.91 23.20 -26.69
N TYR A 446 -42.72 22.57 -27.84
CA TYR A 446 -42.13 21.24 -27.91
C TYR A 446 -40.62 21.36 -27.68
N VAL A 447 -40.09 20.53 -26.79
CA VAL A 447 -38.65 20.40 -26.59
C VAL A 447 -38.18 19.32 -27.56
N VAL A 448 -37.41 19.75 -28.55
CA VAL A 448 -36.79 18.83 -29.51
C VAL A 448 -35.37 18.59 -29.04
N SER A 449 -35.00 17.32 -28.90
CA SER A 449 -33.65 16.93 -28.50
C SER A 449 -32.98 16.12 -29.61
N LEU A 450 -31.71 16.40 -29.85
CA LEU A 450 -30.81 15.60 -30.67
C LEU A 450 -29.76 14.98 -29.76
N THR A 451 -29.79 13.65 -29.64
CA THR A 451 -28.78 12.89 -28.91
C THR A 451 -27.77 12.35 -29.91
N VAL A 452 -26.48 12.58 -29.67
CA VAL A 452 -25.36 12.04 -30.46
C VAL A 452 -24.53 11.14 -29.55
N THR A 453 -24.28 9.90 -29.99
CA THR A 453 -23.43 8.93 -29.28
C THR A 453 -22.21 8.58 -30.13
N GLY A 454 -21.11 8.18 -29.48
CA GLY A 454 -19.91 7.69 -30.16
C GLY A 454 -19.04 6.82 -29.25
N GLN A 455 -18.23 5.97 -29.85
CA GLN A 455 -17.35 5.02 -29.15
C GLN A 455 -15.90 5.52 -29.17
N THR A 456 -15.21 5.42 -28.03
CA THR A 456 -13.79 5.74 -27.89
C THR A 456 -13.04 4.55 -27.33
N GLU A 457 -11.71 4.58 -27.39
CA GLU A 457 -10.85 3.54 -26.81
C GLU A 457 -11.06 3.37 -25.29
N VAL A 458 -11.61 4.38 -24.60
CA VAL A 458 -11.79 4.40 -23.15
C VAL A 458 -13.25 4.45 -22.68
N GLY A 459 -14.22 4.43 -23.61
CA GLY A 459 -15.66 4.42 -23.28
C GLY A 459 -16.56 5.13 -24.29
N GLU A 460 -17.87 5.08 -24.04
CA GLU A 460 -18.90 5.76 -24.84
C GLU A 460 -19.05 7.23 -24.43
N VAL A 461 -19.26 8.09 -25.43
CA VAL A 461 -19.60 9.51 -25.24
C VAL A 461 -21.01 9.78 -25.75
N GLU A 462 -21.85 10.38 -24.93
CA GLU A 462 -23.23 10.76 -25.29
C GLU A 462 -23.46 12.24 -24.96
N VAL A 463 -23.96 13.01 -25.94
CA VAL A 463 -24.30 14.42 -25.75
C VAL A 463 -25.65 14.72 -26.39
N THR A 464 -26.48 15.49 -25.68
CA THR A 464 -27.80 15.91 -26.16
C THR A 464 -27.85 17.43 -26.32
N GLY A 465 -28.21 17.89 -27.52
CA GLY A 465 -28.56 19.29 -27.80
C GLY A 465 -30.08 19.46 -27.85
N GLU A 466 -30.59 20.61 -27.44
CA GLU A 466 -32.04 20.90 -27.44
C GLU A 466 -32.38 22.20 -28.18
N LEU A 467 -33.57 22.24 -28.78
CA LEU A 467 -34.21 23.46 -29.27
C LEU A 467 -35.70 23.45 -28.95
N LEU A 468 -36.31 24.63 -28.99
CA LEU A 468 -37.73 24.81 -28.75
C LEU A 468 -38.49 25.09 -30.05
N VAL A 469 -39.55 24.32 -30.30
CA VAL A 469 -40.50 24.59 -31.38
C VAL A 469 -41.81 25.11 -30.81
N PHE A 470 -42.13 26.36 -31.14
CA PHE A 470 -43.39 27.00 -30.80
C PHE A 470 -44.39 26.78 -31.93
N VAL A 471 -45.37 25.91 -31.69
CA VAL A 471 -46.46 25.70 -32.63
C VAL A 471 -47.54 26.74 -32.33
N ARG A 472 -48.06 27.41 -33.36
CA ARG A 472 -49.22 28.32 -33.26
C ARG A 472 -50.42 27.73 -34.01
N GLU A 473 -51.62 28.11 -33.59
CA GLU A 473 -52.83 27.71 -34.29
C GLU A 473 -52.83 28.30 -35.69
N THR A 474 -53.01 27.43 -36.69
CA THR A 474 -53.26 27.85 -38.06
C THR A 474 -54.48 28.75 -38.05
N ILE A 475 -54.30 30.02 -38.38
CA ILE A 475 -55.40 30.95 -38.62
C ILE A 475 -56.10 30.51 -39.90
N GLY A 476 -56.96 29.52 -39.76
CA GLY A 476 -57.84 29.05 -40.80
C GLY A 476 -58.89 30.12 -41.06
N VAL A 477 -58.58 31.07 -41.94
CA VAL A 477 -59.66 31.65 -42.75
C VAL A 477 -60.09 30.52 -43.67
N LYS A 478 -61.10 29.76 -43.27
CA LYS A 478 -61.80 28.87 -44.19
C LYS A 478 -62.26 29.71 -45.37
N ALA A 479 -61.66 29.50 -46.54
CA ALA A 479 -62.10 30.09 -47.80
C ALA A 479 -63.52 29.63 -48.21
N THR A 480 -64.21 28.85 -47.37
CA THR A 480 -65.60 28.40 -47.56
C THR A 480 -66.61 29.01 -46.58
N ASP A 481 -66.21 29.93 -45.68
CA ASP A 481 -67.14 30.72 -44.85
C ASP A 481 -66.99 32.24 -45.10
N LEU A 482 -66.62 32.62 -46.31
CA LEU A 482 -66.92 33.95 -46.85
C LEU A 482 -68.41 33.98 -47.25
N ASP A 483 -69.29 34.06 -46.26
CA ASP A 483 -70.63 34.60 -46.49
C ASP A 483 -70.48 36.06 -46.91
N ALA A 484 -70.82 36.36 -48.16
CA ALA A 484 -70.75 37.69 -48.77
C ALA A 484 -71.80 38.67 -48.19
N GLY A 485 -72.19 38.52 -46.92
CA GLY A 485 -73.35 39.18 -46.32
C GLY A 485 -73.07 40.20 -45.21
N SER A 486 -71.88 40.25 -44.60
CA SER A 486 -71.70 41.15 -43.42
C SER A 486 -70.35 41.88 -43.28
N THR A 487 -69.34 41.57 -44.08
CA THR A 487 -68.00 42.21 -44.02
C THR A 487 -67.96 43.64 -44.58
N VAL A 488 -69.10 44.24 -44.95
CA VAL A 488 -69.18 45.65 -45.38
C VAL A 488 -69.50 46.60 -44.23
N ARG A 489 -69.98 46.12 -43.06
CA ARG A 489 -70.41 47.01 -41.98
C ARG A 489 -69.37 47.30 -40.88
N ASP A 490 -68.37 46.44 -40.69
CA ASP A 490 -67.28 46.71 -39.72
C ASP A 490 -66.00 47.29 -40.35
N ALA A 491 -65.82 47.17 -41.67
CA ALA A 491 -64.78 47.88 -42.42
C ALA A 491 -65.01 49.42 -42.47
N VAL A 492 -66.22 49.89 -42.12
CA VAL A 492 -66.57 51.32 -42.10
C VAL A 492 -66.15 52.01 -40.78
N ARG A 493 -65.82 51.26 -39.72
CA ARG A 493 -65.38 51.85 -38.43
C ARG A 493 -63.86 51.90 -38.23
N THR A 494 -63.07 51.20 -39.05
CA THR A 494 -61.59 51.32 -39.04
C THR A 494 -61.06 52.30 -40.10
N LEU A 495 -61.89 52.73 -41.06
CA LEU A 495 -61.52 53.75 -42.06
C LEU A 495 -61.56 55.20 -41.53
N GLN A 496 -62.05 55.43 -40.31
CA GLN A 496 -62.03 56.76 -39.68
C GLN A 496 -60.69 57.15 -39.03
N SER A 497 -59.76 56.23 -38.79
CA SER A 497 -58.42 56.57 -38.29
C SER A 497 -57.40 56.88 -39.41
N VAL A 498 -57.55 56.22 -40.57
CA VAL A 498 -56.70 56.47 -41.75
C VAL A 498 -57.05 57.81 -42.42
N GLY A 499 -58.33 58.22 -42.40
CA GLY A 499 -58.78 59.50 -42.96
C GLY A 499 -58.18 60.73 -42.25
N VAL A 500 -57.97 60.67 -40.93
CA VAL A 500 -57.34 61.75 -40.17
C VAL A 500 -55.84 61.84 -40.48
N PHE A 501 -55.17 60.71 -40.69
CA PHE A 501 -53.73 60.69 -41.02
C PHE A 501 -53.45 61.27 -42.42
N LEU A 502 -54.27 60.93 -43.42
CA LEU A 502 -54.16 61.48 -44.77
C LEU A 502 -54.51 62.97 -44.83
N ALA A 503 -55.51 63.43 -44.06
CA ALA A 503 -55.82 64.85 -43.95
C ALA A 503 -54.69 65.66 -43.29
N LYS A 504 -54.03 65.10 -42.26
CA LYS A 504 -52.89 65.73 -41.57
C LYS A 504 -51.63 65.76 -42.44
N ALA A 505 -51.38 64.71 -43.23
CA ALA A 505 -50.29 64.66 -44.21
C ALA A 505 -50.52 65.63 -45.37
N GLY A 506 -51.76 65.73 -45.89
CA GLY A 506 -52.12 66.69 -46.93
C GLY A 506 -51.99 68.15 -46.47
N LEU A 507 -52.32 68.45 -45.21
CA LEU A 507 -52.14 69.78 -44.62
C LEU A 507 -50.65 70.18 -44.55
N TRP A 508 -49.77 69.26 -44.14
CA TRP A 508 -48.32 69.50 -44.12
C TRP A 508 -47.75 69.71 -45.53
N LEU A 509 -48.22 68.97 -46.53
CA LEU A 509 -47.84 69.15 -47.93
C LEU A 509 -48.27 70.52 -48.50
N LEU A 510 -49.44 71.02 -48.09
CA LEU A 510 -49.95 72.32 -48.52
C LEU A 510 -49.22 73.48 -47.83
N ILE A 511 -48.89 73.34 -46.53
CA ILE A 511 -48.10 74.32 -45.77
C ILE A 511 -46.65 74.41 -46.29
N LEU A 512 -46.03 73.30 -46.65
CA LEU A 512 -44.65 73.29 -47.15
C LEU A 512 -44.52 73.57 -48.66
N SER A 513 -45.62 73.57 -49.43
CA SER A 513 -45.65 73.80 -50.89
C SER A 513 -44.80 75.01 -51.38
N PRO A 514 -44.79 76.17 -50.70
CA PRO A 514 -43.95 77.29 -51.11
C PRO A 514 -42.44 77.03 -50.91
N ALA A 515 -42.05 76.25 -49.89
CA ALA A 515 -40.65 75.97 -49.57
C ALA A 515 -40.01 74.96 -50.54
N TRP A 516 -40.79 73.98 -51.02
CA TRP A 516 -40.32 73.00 -52.01
C TRP A 516 -40.09 73.62 -53.40
N LEU A 517 -40.89 74.62 -53.78
CA LEU A 517 -40.69 75.36 -55.04
C LEU A 517 -39.41 76.21 -55.01
N ILE A 518 -39.07 76.82 -53.87
CA ILE A 518 -37.81 77.58 -53.72
C ILE A 518 -36.60 76.63 -53.74
N GLY A 519 -36.68 75.49 -53.06
CA GLY A 519 -35.63 74.46 -53.08
C GLY A 519 -35.38 73.89 -54.49
N GLY A 520 -36.44 73.62 -55.26
CA GLY A 520 -36.34 73.13 -56.63
C GLY A 520 -35.67 74.11 -57.60
N VAL A 521 -35.93 75.41 -57.47
CA VAL A 521 -35.30 76.45 -58.30
C VAL A 521 -33.79 76.56 -57.99
N ILE A 522 -33.39 76.45 -56.73
CA ILE A 522 -31.97 76.49 -56.33
C ILE A 522 -31.20 75.28 -56.89
N VAL A 523 -31.79 74.08 -56.81
CA VAL A 523 -31.19 72.85 -57.35
C VAL A 523 -31.10 72.92 -58.88
N PHE A 524 -32.11 73.44 -59.56
CA PHE A 524 -32.10 73.62 -61.02
C PHE A 524 -31.03 74.62 -61.49
N VAL A 525 -30.81 75.71 -60.76
CA VAL A 525 -29.75 76.69 -61.06
C VAL A 525 -28.35 76.11 -60.83
N LEU A 526 -28.15 75.28 -59.80
CA LEU A 526 -26.87 74.61 -59.52
C LEU A 526 -26.51 73.56 -60.58
N ILE A 527 -27.49 72.82 -61.09
CA ILE A 527 -27.27 71.82 -62.15
C ILE A 527 -26.93 72.51 -63.48
N ARG A 528 -27.59 73.63 -63.80
CA ARG A 528 -27.33 74.36 -65.06
C ARG A 528 -25.96 75.06 -65.10
N ARG A 529 -25.36 75.37 -63.95
CA ARG A 529 -24.02 76.00 -63.88
C ARG A 529 -22.84 75.02 -64.04
N ARG A 530 -23.05 73.70 -63.91
CA ARG A 530 -21.95 72.70 -64.02
C ARG A 530 -21.68 72.20 -65.45
N SER A 531 -22.49 72.56 -66.44
CA SER A 531 -22.42 71.99 -67.80
C SER A 531 -21.64 72.83 -68.82
N ALA A 532 -20.79 73.76 -68.39
CA ALA A 532 -20.03 74.64 -69.28
C ALA A 532 -18.55 74.75 -68.90
N ILE A 533 -17.81 73.63 -69.01
CA ILE A 533 -16.35 73.64 -69.19
C ILE A 533 -16.04 72.67 -70.32
N ARG A 534 -15.90 73.20 -71.55
CA ARG A 534 -15.38 72.49 -72.72
C ARG A 534 -13.86 72.71 -72.77
N ILE A 535 -13.10 71.62 -72.70
CA ILE A 535 -11.67 71.59 -73.03
C ILE A 535 -11.54 71.00 -74.45
N PRO A 536 -10.96 71.70 -75.44
CA PRO A 536 -10.59 71.10 -76.71
C PRO A 536 -9.17 70.50 -76.68
N ARG A 537 -8.99 69.38 -77.39
CA ARG A 537 -7.73 68.66 -77.60
C ARG A 537 -6.96 69.17 -78.84
N ARG A 538 -5.62 69.05 -78.76
CA ARG A 538 -4.66 68.51 -79.76
C ARG A 538 -3.75 69.49 -80.53
N SER A 539 -2.43 69.37 -80.35
CA SER A 539 -1.36 69.13 -81.36
C SER A 539 0.03 69.17 -80.66
N ALA A 540 0.93 68.21 -80.95
CA ALA A 540 2.24 68.34 -81.65
C ALA A 540 3.18 69.37 -80.98
N ASP A 541 4.43 69.11 -80.60
CA ASP A 541 5.47 68.12 -80.94
C ASP A 541 6.16 67.58 -79.67
#